data_AF-A0A6I4MLV5-F1
#
_entry.id   AF-A0A6I4MLV5-F1
#
_cell.length_a   1.000
_cell.length_b   1.000
_cell.length_c   1.000
_cell.angle_alpha   90.00
_cell.angle_beta   90.00
_cell.angle_gamma   90.00
#
_symmetry.space_group_name_H-M   'P 1'
#
loop_
_entity.id
_entity.type
_entity.pdbx_description
1 polymer ?
#
loop_
_entity_poly.entity_id
_entity_poly.type
_entity_poly.pdbx_seq_one_letter_code
_entity_poly.pdbx_strand_id
1 'polypeptide(L)'
;MPVDRTIEDLWRGEPPAQAADVLAAAHAAAGRLAEARRLYESAPPIQPDYLFTMFCTFRAMTVVALGDARGAAEMYEVLLPHRDGPPAGLESLAVAMPPPARTLAELAPLAGEDPAPHVRRAAEIAALWNAPH
;
A
#
# COMPACT_ATOMS: atom_id res chain seq x y z
N MET A 1 -22.66 -2.60 1.13
CA MET A 1 -21.73 -2.65 -0.01
C MET A 1 -21.13 -4.05 -0.03
N PRO A 2 -21.26 -4.84 -1.10
CA PRO A 2 -20.70 -6.18 -1.14
C PRO A 2 -19.17 -6.07 -1.19
N VAL A 3 -18.49 -6.90 -0.39
CA VAL A 3 -17.02 -6.93 -0.25
C VAL A 3 -16.35 -7.70 -1.40
N ASP A 4 -17.09 -7.93 -2.48
CA ASP A 4 -16.76 -8.89 -3.53
C ASP A 4 -16.16 -8.19 -4.77
N ARG A 5 -15.26 -7.23 -4.54
CA ARG A 5 -14.39 -6.68 -5.59
C ARG A 5 -13.05 -7.37 -5.51
N THR A 6 -12.59 -7.93 -6.62
CA THR A 6 -11.22 -8.44 -6.70
C THR A 6 -10.25 -7.26 -6.56
N ILE A 7 -9.01 -7.56 -6.15
CA ILE A 7 -7.97 -6.53 -6.03
C ILE A 7 -7.73 -5.81 -7.37
N GLU A 8 -7.96 -6.52 -8.48
CA GLU A 8 -7.87 -6.05 -9.86
C GLU A 8 -8.97 -5.01 -10.18
N ASP A 9 -10.21 -5.24 -9.71
CA ASP A 9 -11.32 -4.28 -9.84
C ASP A 9 -11.06 -2.97 -9.10
N LEU A 10 -10.32 -3.05 -7.98
CA LEU A 10 -9.93 -1.88 -7.20
C LEU A 10 -8.97 -0.95 -7.98
N TRP A 11 -8.26 -1.53 -8.94
CA TRP A 11 -7.16 -0.89 -9.67
C TRP A 11 -7.54 -0.44 -11.09
N ARG A 12 -8.77 -0.69 -11.55
CA ARG A 12 -9.20 -0.41 -12.94
C ARG A 12 -8.25 -1.01 -14.00
N GLY A 13 -7.61 -2.12 -13.69
CA GLY A 13 -6.67 -2.80 -14.59
C GLY A 13 -5.21 -2.35 -14.53
N GLU A 14 -4.87 -1.29 -13.80
CA GLU A 14 -3.46 -0.89 -13.56
C GLU A 14 -3.18 -0.75 -12.06
N PRO A 15 -2.25 -1.55 -11.49
CA PRO A 15 -1.94 -1.45 -10.08
C PRO A 15 -1.49 -0.02 -9.74
N PRO A 16 -1.89 0.54 -8.57
CA PRO A 16 -1.38 1.80 -8.09
C PRO A 16 0.14 1.76 -8.15
N ALA A 17 0.76 2.89 -8.47
CA ALA A 17 2.20 2.96 -8.62
C ALA A 17 2.95 2.44 -7.38
N GLN A 18 2.33 2.53 -6.19
CA GLN A 18 2.87 1.98 -4.94
C GLN A 18 2.85 0.44 -4.84
N ALA A 19 1.99 -0.26 -5.59
CA ALA A 19 1.87 -1.72 -5.57
C ALA A 19 2.87 -2.42 -6.51
N ALA A 20 3.54 -1.68 -7.40
CA ALA A 20 4.42 -2.23 -8.42
C ALA A 20 5.57 -3.07 -7.82
N ASP A 21 6.19 -2.63 -6.73
CA ASP A 21 7.29 -3.36 -6.08
C ASP A 21 6.85 -4.68 -5.46
N VAL A 22 5.68 -4.67 -4.80
CA VAL A 22 5.10 -5.86 -4.17
C VAL A 22 4.74 -6.89 -5.24
N LEU A 23 4.11 -6.44 -6.33
CA LEU A 23 3.75 -7.30 -7.45
C LEU A 23 5.00 -7.82 -8.16
N ALA A 24 6.00 -6.99 -8.42
CA ALA A 24 7.24 -7.42 -9.06
C ALA A 24 7.92 -8.52 -8.24
N ALA A 25 8.00 -8.36 -6.92
CA ALA A 25 8.56 -9.36 -6.02
C ALA A 25 7.73 -10.65 -6.01
N ALA A 26 6.40 -10.56 -6.01
CA ALA A 26 5.51 -11.72 -6.08
C ALA A 26 5.64 -12.48 -7.41
N HIS A 27 5.73 -11.76 -8.53
CA HIS A 27 5.97 -12.34 -9.85
C HIS A 27 7.35 -13.01 -9.92
N ALA A 28 8.38 -12.39 -9.34
CA ALA A 28 9.72 -12.95 -9.26
C ALA A 28 9.74 -14.25 -8.43
N ALA A 29 9.10 -14.25 -7.25
CA ALA A 29 8.97 -15.43 -6.40
C ALA A 29 8.23 -16.59 -7.08
N ALA A 30 7.30 -16.28 -7.98
CA ALA A 30 6.60 -17.27 -8.81
C ALA A 30 7.35 -17.65 -10.10
N GLY A 31 8.59 -17.21 -10.28
CA GLY A 31 9.41 -17.50 -11.47
C GLY A 31 8.99 -16.76 -12.75
N ARG A 32 8.03 -15.82 -12.67
CA ARG A 32 7.54 -15.02 -13.79
C ARG A 32 8.43 -13.79 -14.02
N LEU A 33 9.71 -14.04 -14.32
CA LEU A 33 10.75 -13.00 -14.36
C LEU A 33 10.51 -11.90 -15.40
N ALA A 34 9.88 -12.21 -16.53
CA ALA A 34 9.54 -11.21 -17.55
C ALA A 34 8.49 -10.19 -17.04
N GLU A 35 7.50 -10.67 -16.29
CA GLU A 35 6.50 -9.79 -15.67
C GLU A 35 7.12 -8.98 -14.54
N ALA A 36 7.94 -9.61 -13.72
CA ALA A 36 8.67 -8.94 -12.64
C ALA A 36 9.57 -7.81 -13.18
N ARG A 37 10.29 -8.05 -14.30
CA ARG A 37 11.08 -7.05 -15.03
C ARG A 37 10.23 -5.85 -15.44
N ARG A 38 9.11 -6.10 -16.11
CA ARG A 38 8.21 -5.06 -16.59
C ARG A 38 7.68 -4.20 -15.44
N LEU A 39 7.24 -4.83 -14.35
CA LEU A 39 6.73 -4.12 -13.19
C LEU A 39 7.83 -3.29 -12.51
N TYR A 40 9.02 -3.86 -12.31
CA TYR A 40 10.18 -3.16 -11.75
C TYR A 40 10.58 -1.94 -12.58
N GLU A 41 10.64 -2.06 -13.90
CA GLU A 41 11.00 -0.96 -14.81
C GLU A 41 9.93 0.14 -14.87
N SER A 42 8.67 -0.21 -14.57
CA SER A 42 7.56 0.75 -14.49
C SER A 42 7.39 1.39 -13.10
N ALA A 43 8.10 0.89 -12.08
CA ALA A 43 7.86 1.28 -10.71
C ALA A 43 8.38 2.72 -10.46
N PRO A 44 7.58 3.59 -9.81
CA PRO A 44 8.00 4.95 -9.52
C PRO A 44 9.13 4.99 -8.47
N PRO A 45 9.77 6.16 -8.26
CA PRO A 45 10.63 6.38 -7.11
C PRO A 45 9.90 6.14 -5.79
N ILE A 46 10.53 5.39 -4.87
CA ILE A 46 9.98 5.12 -3.54
C ILE A 46 10.12 6.40 -2.69
N GLN A 47 9.01 6.84 -2.08
CA GLN A 47 9.00 8.00 -1.21
C GLN A 47 9.56 7.64 0.18
N PRO A 48 10.38 8.50 0.81
CA PRO A 48 10.95 8.27 2.14
C PRO A 48 9.91 8.54 3.25
N ASP A 49 8.84 7.74 3.29
CA ASP A 49 7.79 7.77 4.31
C ASP A 49 7.83 6.54 5.23
N TYR A 50 6.79 6.35 6.04
CA TYR A 50 6.70 5.23 6.99
C TYR A 50 6.62 3.84 6.33
N LEU A 51 6.45 3.75 5.01
CA LEU A 51 6.47 2.50 4.23
C LEU A 51 7.81 2.31 3.49
N PHE A 52 8.78 3.21 3.67
CA PHE A 52 10.00 3.25 2.88
C PHE A 52 10.78 1.93 2.88
N THR A 53 11.14 1.40 4.06
CA THR A 53 11.99 0.20 4.12
C THR A 53 11.26 -1.04 3.60
N MET A 54 9.94 -1.09 3.77
CA MET A 54 9.07 -2.14 3.22
C MET A 54 9.16 -2.19 1.69
N PHE A 55 8.91 -1.07 1.01
CA PHE A 55 8.95 -1.03 -0.45
C PHE A 55 10.38 -1.18 -1.00
N CYS A 56 11.39 -0.60 -0.35
CA CYS A 56 12.78 -0.80 -0.74
C CYS A 56 13.19 -2.28 -0.66
N THR A 57 12.69 -3.00 0.35
CA THR A 57 12.95 -4.44 0.50
C THR A 57 12.27 -5.25 -0.59
N PHE A 58 11.02 -4.97 -0.95
CA PHE A 58 10.36 -5.63 -2.10
C PHE A 58 11.09 -5.37 -3.42
N ARG A 59 11.54 -4.13 -3.65
CA ARG A 59 12.36 -3.79 -4.82
C ARG A 59 13.68 -4.57 -4.83
N ALA A 60 14.37 -4.63 -3.69
CA ALA A 60 15.62 -5.39 -3.54
C ALA A 60 15.42 -6.90 -3.81
N MET A 61 14.33 -7.50 -3.31
CA MET A 61 13.99 -8.90 -3.60
C MET A 61 13.84 -9.14 -5.11
N THR A 62 13.18 -8.22 -5.80
CA THR A 62 13.01 -8.29 -7.26
C THR A 62 14.34 -8.18 -7.99
N VAL A 63 15.16 -7.19 -7.63
CA VAL A 63 16.49 -6.96 -8.18
C VAL A 63 17.39 -8.20 -8.04
N VAL A 64 17.40 -8.82 -6.85
CA VAL A 64 18.14 -10.06 -6.59
C VAL A 64 17.66 -11.20 -7.50
N ALA A 65 16.34 -11.38 -7.61
CA ALA A 65 15.77 -12.43 -8.45
C ALA A 65 16.02 -12.21 -9.95
N LEU A 66 16.10 -10.95 -10.40
CA LEU A 66 16.40 -10.59 -11.79
C LEU A 66 17.91 -10.62 -12.12
N GLY A 67 18.78 -10.72 -11.11
CA GLY A 67 20.22 -10.60 -11.27
C GLY A 67 20.68 -9.21 -11.73
N ASP A 68 19.94 -8.15 -11.40
CA ASP A 68 20.27 -6.78 -11.80
C ASP A 68 21.38 -6.21 -10.91
N ALA A 69 22.62 -6.27 -11.38
CA ALA A 69 23.78 -5.80 -10.62
C ALA A 69 23.74 -4.29 -10.31
N ARG A 70 23.21 -3.48 -11.23
CA ARG A 70 23.08 -2.02 -11.03
C ARG A 70 22.03 -1.74 -9.96
N GLY A 71 20.84 -2.33 -10.11
CA GLY A 71 19.79 -2.23 -9.11
C GLY A 71 20.24 -2.73 -7.74
N ALA A 72 21.09 -3.77 -7.69
CA ALA A 72 21.60 -4.33 -6.44
C ALA A 72 22.51 -3.35 -5.71
N ALA A 73 23.41 -2.68 -6.44
CA ALA A 73 24.26 -1.64 -5.88
C ALA A 73 23.41 -0.46 -5.33
N GLU A 74 22.40 -0.03 -6.09
CA GLU A 74 21.49 1.04 -5.67
C GLU A 74 20.72 0.67 -4.40
N MET A 75 20.12 -0.52 -4.35
CA MET A 75 19.35 -0.96 -3.18
C MET A 75 20.24 -1.25 -1.98
N TYR A 76 21.48 -1.69 -2.19
CA TYR A 76 22.44 -1.87 -1.11
C TYR A 76 22.73 -0.54 -0.40
N GLU A 77 23.06 0.51 -1.14
CA GLU A 77 23.31 1.84 -0.58
C GLU A 77 22.06 2.42 0.12
N VAL A 78 20.88 2.22 -0.46
CA VAL A 78 19.62 2.67 0.13
C VAL A 78 19.30 1.97 1.46
N LEU A 79 19.53 0.65 1.55
CA LEU A 79 19.17 -0.13 2.73
C LEU A 79 20.27 -0.13 3.80
N LEU A 80 21.53 0.16 3.45
CA LEU A 80 22.66 0.12 4.39
C LEU A 80 22.46 0.99 5.66
N PRO A 81 21.89 2.22 5.59
CA PRO A 81 21.59 3.01 6.78
C PRO A 81 20.56 2.36 7.72
N HIS A 82 19.71 1.46 7.22
CA HIS A 82 18.61 0.84 7.96
C HIS A 82 18.91 -0.57 8.50
N ARG A 83 20.11 -1.10 8.24
CA ARG A 83 20.50 -2.49 8.53
C ARG A 83 20.35 -2.93 10.00
N ASP A 84 20.43 -1.99 10.94
CA ASP A 84 20.36 -2.23 12.38
C ASP A 84 18.94 -1.97 12.95
N GLY A 85 17.98 -1.67 12.07
CA GLY A 85 16.58 -1.40 12.42
C GLY A 85 15.72 -2.65 12.63
N PRO A 86 14.43 -2.49 12.99
CA PRO A 86 13.48 -3.60 13.05
C PRO A 86 13.27 -4.25 11.66
N PRO A 87 12.60 -5.41 11.59
CA PRO A 87 12.19 -5.98 10.30
C PRO A 87 11.46 -4.95 9.43
N ALA A 88 11.83 -4.89 8.15
CA ALA A 88 11.32 -3.88 7.23
C ALA A 88 9.79 -3.83 7.19
N GLY A 89 9.22 -2.63 7.34
CA GLY A 89 7.78 -2.38 7.37
C GLY A 89 7.13 -2.51 8.74
N LEU A 90 7.83 -3.00 9.77
CA LEU A 90 7.30 -2.98 11.14
C LEU A 90 7.12 -1.55 11.65
N GLU A 91 7.96 -0.62 11.19
CA GLU A 91 7.88 0.81 11.47
C GLU A 91 6.69 1.53 10.82
N SER A 92 5.98 0.86 9.90
CA SER A 92 4.81 1.46 9.23
C SER A 92 3.71 1.86 10.22
N LEU A 93 3.66 1.25 11.41
CA LEU A 93 2.72 1.56 12.51
C LEU A 93 1.34 1.99 11.99
N ALA A 94 0.72 1.16 11.16
CA ALA A 94 -0.51 1.49 10.43
C ALA A 94 -1.56 2.10 11.39
N VAL A 95 -1.89 3.37 11.16
CA VAL A 95 -2.78 4.13 12.04
C VAL A 95 -4.22 3.82 11.67
N ALA A 96 -5.01 3.38 12.65
CA ALA A 96 -6.46 3.31 12.52
C ALA A 96 -7.05 4.70 12.78
N MET A 97 -7.72 5.25 11.76
CA MET A 97 -8.50 6.49 11.87
C MET A 97 -10.01 6.16 12.00
N PRO A 98 -10.84 7.09 12.49
CA PRO A 98 -12.28 6.94 12.42
C PRO A 98 -12.75 6.62 10.98
N PRO A 99 -13.85 5.87 10.80
CA PRO A 99 -14.29 5.47 9.47
C PRO A 99 -14.59 6.72 8.61
N PRO A 100 -14.28 6.71 7.30
CA PRO A 100 -14.53 7.85 6.42
C PRO A 100 -15.99 8.36 6.46
N ALA A 101 -16.96 7.46 6.72
CA ALA A 101 -18.36 7.84 6.90
C ALA A 101 -18.58 8.83 8.07
N ARG A 102 -17.81 8.72 9.15
CA ARG A 102 -17.85 9.69 10.26
C ARG A 102 -17.36 11.06 9.80
N THR A 103 -16.21 11.11 9.12
CA THR A 103 -15.66 12.36 8.58
C THR A 103 -16.60 12.99 7.54
N LEU A 104 -17.23 12.18 6.68
CA LEU A 104 -18.21 12.68 5.72
C LEU A 104 -19.46 13.29 6.39
N ALA A 105 -19.92 12.72 7.51
CA ALA A 105 -21.02 13.30 8.27
C ALA A 105 -20.67 14.69 8.84
N GLU A 106 -19.40 14.90 9.24
CA GLU A 106 -18.90 16.18 9.71
C GLU A 106 -18.70 17.19 8.56
N LEU A 107 -18.29 16.71 7.39
CA LEU A 107 -18.06 17.55 6.20
C LEU A 107 -19.34 17.94 5.47
N ALA A 108 -20.38 17.10 5.48
CA ALA A 108 -21.61 17.32 4.71
C ALA A 108 -22.27 18.70 4.96
N PRO A 109 -22.44 19.17 6.21
CA PRO A 109 -22.99 20.51 6.45
C PRO A 109 -22.12 21.64 5.87
N LEU A 110 -20.80 21.49 5.86
CA LEU A 110 -19.87 22.47 5.28
C LEU A 110 -19.92 22.49 3.76
N ALA A 111 -20.27 21.36 3.15
CA ALA A 111 -20.46 21.22 1.70
C ALA A 111 -21.90 21.55 1.24
N GLY A 112 -22.83 21.80 2.17
CA GLY A 112 -24.25 22.00 1.86
C GLY A 112 -25.03 20.71 1.56
N GLU A 113 -24.49 19.56 1.97
CA GLU A 113 -25.03 18.22 1.76
C GLU A 113 -25.76 17.68 3.02
N ASP A 114 -26.63 16.69 2.85
CA ASP A 114 -27.30 16.00 3.97
C ASP A 114 -26.33 15.05 4.70
N PRO A 115 -26.05 15.23 6.01
CA PRO A 115 -25.18 14.34 6.75
C PRO A 115 -25.83 12.98 7.09
N ALA A 116 -27.15 12.86 7.06
CA ALA A 116 -27.87 11.71 7.61
C ALA A 116 -27.47 10.34 7.01
N PRO A 117 -27.23 10.20 5.68
CA PRO A 117 -26.72 8.95 5.11
C PRO A 117 -25.35 8.56 5.66
N HIS A 118 -24.47 9.53 5.87
CA HIS A 118 -23.11 9.31 6.38
C HIS A 118 -23.12 8.94 7.87
N VAL A 119 -23.98 9.59 8.66
CA VAL A 119 -24.20 9.25 10.08
C VAL A 119 -24.67 7.80 10.24
N ARG A 120 -25.69 7.39 9.47
CA ARG A 120 -26.19 6.00 9.51
C ARG A 120 -25.09 5.01 9.17
N ARG A 121 -24.29 5.30 8.13
CA ARG A 121 -23.19 4.43 7.73
C ARG A 121 -22.08 4.35 8.76
N ALA A 122 -21.76 5.45 9.45
CA ALA A 122 -20.77 5.46 10.52
C ALA A 122 -21.22 4.58 11.70
N ALA A 123 -22.51 4.64 12.07
CA ALA A 123 -23.09 3.82 13.13
C ALA A 123 -23.05 2.32 12.80
N GLU A 124 -23.38 1.94 11.55
CA GLU A 124 -23.25 0.55 11.08
C GLU A 124 -21.82 0.02 11.20
N ILE A 125 -20.82 0.83 10.82
CA ILE A 125 -19.40 0.44 10.91
C ILE A 125 -18.95 0.33 12.37
N ALA A 126 -19.35 1.28 13.23
CA ALA A 126 -19.03 1.23 14.66
C ALA A 126 -19.58 -0.05 15.31
N ALA A 127 -20.82 -0.44 14.97
CA ALA A 127 -21.42 -1.69 15.44
C ALA A 127 -20.65 -2.93 14.96
N LEU A 128 -20.17 -2.95 13.71
CA LEU A 128 -19.36 -4.07 13.18
C LEU A 128 -18.02 -4.23 13.89
N TRP A 129 -17.42 -3.13 14.36
CA TRP A 129 -16.09 -3.11 14.97
C TRP A 129 -16.14 -3.10 16.51
N ASN A 130 -17.32 -3.23 17.13
CA ASN A 130 -17.54 -3.04 18.57
C ASN A 130 -16.91 -1.73 19.10
N ALA A 131 -16.90 -0.69 18.27
CA ALA A 131 -16.34 0.60 18.64
C ALA A 131 -17.38 1.41 19.45
N PRO A 132 -16.97 2.16 20.49
CA PRO A 132 -17.87 3.07 21.18
C PRO A 132 -18.40 4.14 20.21
N HIS A 133 -19.69 4.45 20.32
CA HIS A 133 -20.41 5.39 19.45
C HIS A 133 -20.00 6.86 19.70
#